data_AF-A0A3N5V1M6-F1
#
_entry.id   AF-A0A3N5V1M6-F1
#
_cell.length_a   1.000
_cell.length_b   1.000
_cell.length_c   1.000
_cell.angle_alpha   90.00
_cell.angle_beta   90.00
_cell.angle_gamma   90.00
#
_symmetry.space_group_name_H-M   'P 1'
#
loop_
_entity.id
_entity.type
_entity.pdbx_description
1 polymer ?
#
loop_
_entity_poly.entity_id
_entity_poly.type
_entity_poly.pdbx_seq_one_letter_code
_entity_poly.pdbx_strand_id
1 'polypeptide(L)'
;RANAVKHVHEKHGVNLLACMCAIDKATMPALMDYWVPGVEVAGVHELLGNALVMTGEKERTKNLRGEPLHGASETQTTEVVNA
;
A
#
# COMPACT_ATOMS: atom_id res chain seq x y z
N ARG A 1 16.10 -14.59 3.31
CA ARG A 1 14.93 -13.90 2.74
C ARG A 1 15.34 -12.64 2.00
N ALA A 2 15.97 -11.66 2.66
CA ALA A 2 16.45 -10.43 2.01
C ALA A 2 17.39 -10.66 0.82
N ASN A 3 18.32 -11.61 0.88
CA ASN A 3 19.20 -11.89 -0.26
C ASN A 3 18.44 -12.34 -1.53
N ALA A 4 17.36 -13.10 -1.36
CA ALA A 4 16.51 -13.49 -2.49
C ALA A 4 15.78 -12.28 -3.08
N VAL A 5 15.28 -11.38 -2.21
CA VAL A 5 14.66 -10.13 -2.64
C VAL A 5 15.67 -9.24 -3.36
N LYS A 6 16.89 -9.10 -2.83
CA LYS A 6 17.99 -8.34 -3.44
C LYS A 6 18.30 -8.84 -4.85
N HIS A 7 18.46 -10.14 -5.03
CA HIS A 7 18.72 -10.73 -6.34
C HIS A 7 17.63 -10.39 -7.36
N VAL A 8 16.36 -10.46 -6.95
CA VAL A 8 15.21 -10.13 -7.81
C VAL A 8 15.12 -8.62 -8.07
N HIS A 9 15.38 -7.78 -7.06
CA HIS A 9 15.44 -6.33 -7.20
C HIS A 9 16.52 -5.90 -8.21
N GLU A 10 17.74 -6.41 -8.10
CA GLU A 10 18.84 -6.08 -9.01
C GLU A 10 18.58 -6.56 -10.44
N LYS A 11 17.90 -7.71 -10.59
CA LYS A 11 17.62 -8.30 -11.91
C LYS A 11 16.42 -7.70 -12.62
N HIS A 12 15.37 -7.34 -11.87
CA HIS A 12 14.06 -6.96 -12.42
C HIS A 12 13.58 -5.56 -12.02
N GLY A 13 14.30 -4.88 -11.13
CA GLY A 13 13.93 -3.53 -10.67
C GLY A 13 12.66 -3.49 -9.82
N VAL A 14 12.26 -4.60 -9.18
CA VAL A 14 11.05 -4.64 -8.34
C VAL A 14 11.22 -3.79 -7.09
N ASN A 15 10.21 -3.04 -6.69
CA ASN A 15 10.27 -2.09 -5.55
C ASN A 15 9.31 -2.44 -4.40
N LEU A 16 8.60 -3.56 -4.48
CA LEU A 16 7.61 -3.96 -3.48
C LEU A 16 7.64 -5.47 -3.24
N LEU A 17 7.79 -5.89 -1.99
CA LEU A 17 7.62 -7.26 -1.54
C LEU A 17 6.19 -7.48 -1.05
N ALA A 18 5.40 -8.24 -1.82
CA ALA A 18 4.04 -8.62 -1.44
C ALA A 18 4.02 -9.92 -0.61
N CYS A 19 3.67 -9.80 0.66
CA CYS A 19 3.56 -10.90 1.60
C CYS A 19 2.16 -11.50 1.59
N MET A 20 2.07 -12.83 1.43
CA MET A 20 0.81 -13.55 1.59
C MET A 20 0.41 -13.66 3.08
N CYS A 21 1.39 -13.78 3.97
CA CYS A 21 1.17 -13.92 5.41
C CYS A 21 1.25 -12.57 6.14
N ALA A 22 0.38 -12.39 7.15
CA ALA A 22 0.37 -11.20 7.99
C ALA A 22 1.65 -11.04 8.82
N ILE A 23 2.22 -12.14 9.33
CA ILE A 23 3.45 -12.06 10.15
C ILE A 23 4.66 -11.65 9.32
N ASP A 24 4.75 -12.10 8.07
CA ASP A 24 5.82 -11.70 7.16
C ASP A 24 5.71 -10.20 6.86
N LYS A 25 4.51 -9.70 6.55
CA LYS A 25 4.28 -8.26 6.36
C LYS A 25 4.71 -7.44 7.58
N ALA A 26 4.41 -7.90 8.78
CA ALA A 26 4.70 -7.17 10.01
C ALA A 26 6.20 -7.17 10.39
N THR A 27 6.92 -8.23 10.04
CA THR A 27 8.30 -8.45 10.53
C THR A 27 9.38 -8.07 9.52
N MET A 28 9.05 -8.02 8.23
CA MET A 28 10.03 -7.74 7.16
C MET A 28 10.44 -6.28 6.92
N PRO A 29 9.70 -5.22 7.33
CA PRO A 29 10.07 -3.84 7.00
C PRO A 29 11.52 -3.48 7.38
N ALA A 30 11.89 -3.64 8.66
CA ALA A 30 13.24 -3.33 9.12
C ALA A 30 14.33 -4.19 8.42
N LEU A 31 13.99 -5.41 8.00
CA LEU A 31 14.90 -6.27 7.25
C LEU A 31 15.12 -5.75 5.82
N MET A 32 14.07 -5.26 5.15
CA MET A 32 14.19 -4.68 3.80
C MET A 32 14.91 -3.34 3.85
N ASP A 33 14.56 -2.46 4.81
CA ASP A 33 15.21 -1.16 4.99
C ASP A 33 16.73 -1.29 5.15
N TYR A 34 17.19 -2.32 5.88
CA TYR A 34 18.61 -2.56 6.10
C TYR A 34 19.30 -3.25 4.91
N TRP A 35 18.72 -4.33 4.36
CA TRP A 35 19.42 -5.18 3.38
C TRP A 35 19.15 -4.81 1.92
N VAL A 36 17.97 -4.26 1.61
CA VAL A 36 17.50 -3.98 0.25
C VAL A 36 16.72 -2.65 0.24
N PRO A 37 17.36 -1.52 0.58
CA PRO A 37 16.69 -0.23 0.67
C PRO A 37 16.02 0.14 -0.66
N GLY A 38 14.83 0.73 -0.60
CA GLY A 38 14.00 1.05 -1.76
C GLY A 38 13.01 -0.06 -2.15
N VAL A 39 13.01 -1.21 -1.45
CA VAL A 39 11.95 -2.22 -1.54
C VAL A 39 11.01 -2.09 -0.35
N GLU A 40 9.76 -1.71 -0.61
CA GLU A 40 8.71 -1.63 0.41
C GLU A 40 8.09 -3.00 0.71
N VAL A 41 7.27 -3.08 1.76
CA VAL A 41 6.57 -4.31 2.16
C VAL A 41 5.06 -4.08 2.19
N ALA A 42 4.30 -4.92 1.48
CA ALA A 42 2.84 -4.91 1.47
C ALA A 42 2.23 -6.30 1.68
N GLY A 43 0.95 -6.35 2.05
CA GLY A 43 0.18 -7.59 2.07
C GLY A 43 -0.57 -7.82 0.76
N VAL A 44 -0.65 -9.05 0.28
CA VAL A 44 -1.43 -9.36 -0.94
C VAL A 44 -2.91 -8.95 -0.80
N HIS A 45 -3.51 -9.23 0.36
CA HIS A 45 -4.90 -8.84 0.66
C HIS A 45 -5.09 -7.32 0.76
N GLU A 46 -4.05 -6.59 1.17
CA GLU A 46 -4.10 -5.13 1.23
C GLU A 46 -4.14 -4.54 -0.18
N LEU A 47 -3.26 -5.02 -1.07
CA LEU A 47 -3.23 -4.59 -2.47
C LEU A 47 -4.56 -4.88 -3.16
N LEU A 48 -5.07 -6.10 -3.00
CA LEU A 48 -6.35 -6.49 -3.59
C LEU A 48 -7.51 -5.68 -3.02
N GLY A 49 -7.59 -5.51 -1.70
CA GLY A 49 -8.66 -4.77 -1.05
C GLY A 49 -8.68 -3.29 -1.44
N ASN A 50 -7.51 -2.68 -1.64
CA ASN A 50 -7.42 -1.30 -2.13
C ASN A 50 -7.84 -1.17 -3.60
N ALA A 51 -7.61 -2.19 -4.43
CA ALA A 51 -7.94 -2.17 -5.86
C ALA A 51 -9.38 -2.60 -6.16
N LEU A 52 -10.03 -3.34 -5.26
CA LEU A 52 -11.37 -3.86 -5.46
C LEU A 52 -12.40 -2.72 -5.55
N VAL A 53 -13.26 -2.73 -6.57
CA VAL A 53 -14.41 -1.84 -6.71
C VAL A 53 -15.67 -2.69 -6.68
N MET A 54 -16.49 -2.54 -5.65
CA MET A 54 -17.70 -3.36 -5.45
C MET A 54 -18.98 -2.59 -5.75
N THR A 55 -19.95 -3.25 -6.38
CA THR A 55 -21.28 -2.67 -6.60
C THR A 55 -21.95 -2.34 -5.27
N GLY A 56 -22.36 -1.07 -5.10
CA GLY A 56 -23.01 -0.59 -3.88
C GLY A 56 -22.05 -0.32 -2.71
N GLU A 57 -20.73 -0.29 -2.94
CA GLU A 57 -19.80 0.17 -1.91
C GLU A 57 -20.01 1.63 -1.54
N LYS A 58 -19.70 1.97 -0.29
CA LYS A 58 -19.62 3.37 0.13
C LYS A 58 -18.36 4.00 -0.43
N GLU A 59 -18.40 5.31 -0.64
CA GLU A 59 -17.20 6.07 -0.99
C GLU A 59 -16.09 5.84 0.04
N ARG A 60 -14.91 5.45 -0.45
CA ARG A 60 -13.71 5.22 0.35
C ARG A 60 -12.73 6.35 0.09
N THR A 61 -12.43 7.11 1.13
CA THR A 61 -11.47 8.22 1.07
C THR A 61 -10.06 7.81 1.48
N LYS A 62 -9.91 6.63 2.10
CA LYS A 62 -8.64 6.11 2.62
C LYS A 62 -8.40 4.67 2.18
N ASN A 63 -7.13 4.31 2.01
CA ASN A 63 -6.69 2.95 1.77
C ASN A 63 -6.66 2.13 3.09
N LEU A 64 -6.33 0.84 2.99
CA LEU A 64 -6.23 -0.07 4.14
C LEU A 64 -5.06 0.22 5.11
N ARG A 65 -4.20 1.20 4.80
CA ARG A 65 -3.19 1.75 5.73
C ARG A 65 -3.64 3.04 6.41
N GLY A 66 -4.85 3.54 6.09
CA GLY A 66 -5.37 4.80 6.60
C GLY A 66 -4.83 6.04 5.88
N GLU A 67 -4.08 5.86 4.79
CA GLU A 67 -3.59 6.94 3.95
C GLU A 67 -4.68 7.35 2.95
N PRO A 68 -4.70 8.60 2.47
CA PRO A 68 -5.64 9.03 1.43
C PRO A 68 -5.58 8.12 0.20
N LEU A 69 -6.74 7.69 -0.28
CA LEU A 69 -6.81 6.85 -1.48
C LEU A 69 -6.46 7.70 -2.71
N HIS A 70 -5.56 7.20 -3.57
CA HIS A 70 -5.13 7.94 -4.75
C HIS A 70 -6.31 8.15 -5.71
N GLY A 71 -6.64 9.41 -6.00
CA GLY A 71 -7.80 9.77 -6.83
C GLY A 71 -9.12 9.96 -6.07
N ALA A 72 -9.14 9.81 -4.73
CA ALA A 72 -10.23 10.36 -3.95
C ALA A 72 -10.19 11.88 -4.07
N SER A 73 -11.23 12.48 -4.66
CA SER A 73 -11.38 13.93 -4.62
C SER A 73 -11.40 14.35 -3.15
N GLU A 74 -10.55 15.30 -2.76
CA GLU A 74 -10.81 16.05 -1.54
C GLU A 74 -12.20 16.64 -1.70
N THR A 75 -13.19 16.11 -0.98
CA THR A 75 -14.49 16.74 -0.89
C THR A 75 -14.22 18.13 -0.30
N GLN A 76 -14.19 19.13 -1.18
CA GLN A 76 -14.20 20.53 -0.78
C GLN A 76 -15.42 20.70 0.11
N THR A 77 -15.17 20.96 1.40
CA THR A 77 -16.19 21.44 2.30
C THR A 77 -16.61 22.82 1.79
N THR A 78 -17.60 22.89 0.90
CA THR A 78 -18.25 24.16 0.58
C THR A 78 -18.94 24.64 1.85
N GLU A 79 -18.27 25.51 2.59
CA GLU A 79 -18.91 26.37 3.57
C GLU A 79 -19.94 27.21 2.84
N VAL A 80 -21.22 26.89 3.06
CA VAL A 80 -22.33 27.79 2.77
C VAL A 80 -22.23 28.98 3.73
N VAL A 81 -21.46 29.99 3.34
CA VAL A 81 -21.55 31.34 3.91
C VAL A 81 -22.65 32.08 3.15
N ASN A 82 -23.80 32.22 3.81
CA ASN A 82 -24.90 33.11 3.44
C ASN A 82 -24.41 34.56 3.33
N ALA A 83 -24.71 35.21 2.21
CA ALA A 83 -24.82 36.67 2.08
C ALA A 83 -25.90 36.98 1.03
#